data_AF-B0JSI6-F1
#
_entry.id   AF-B0JSI6-F1
#
_cell.length_a   1.000
_cell.length_b   1.000
_cell.length_c   1.000
_cell.angle_alpha   90.00
_cell.angle_beta   90.00
_cell.angle_gamma   90.00
#
_symmetry.space_group_name_H-M   'P 1'
#
loop_
_entity.id
_entity.type
_entity.pdbx_description
1 polymer ?
#
loop_
_entity_poly.entity_id
_entity_poly.type
_entity_poly.pdbx_seq_one_letter_code
_entity_poly.pdbx_strand_id
1 'polypeptide(L)'
;MPNVIADTSPIQYLYQTNLLDLLPNFYGQIIIPFSVAQELAVGKASGISLPDITSLSWIIIQQAKSVSLLPLVTDLGKGEKEVLALAIEITDFLALLDDGLARRYANLLGIKLTGTMGILLKAKQNGYLHRIEPILNQLELLKFRLDATTRTSVLKLAGEG
;
A
#
# COMPACT_ATOMS: atom_id res chain seq x y z
N MET A 1 -4.38 -12.45 11.61
CA MET A 1 -4.26 -11.23 10.79
C MET A 1 -3.40 -11.59 9.58
N PRO A 2 -3.78 -11.23 8.34
CA PRO A 2 -2.93 -11.53 7.19
C PRO A 2 -1.61 -10.75 7.29
N ASN A 3 -0.54 -11.30 6.75
CA ASN A 3 0.71 -10.60 6.57
C ASN A 3 0.66 -9.79 5.26
N VAL A 4 1.44 -8.72 5.17
CA VAL A 4 1.41 -7.80 4.02
C VAL A 4 2.79 -7.50 3.48
N ILE A 5 2.87 -7.30 2.17
CA ILE A 5 4.03 -6.71 1.50
C ILE A 5 3.57 -5.37 0.91
N ALA A 6 4.20 -4.28 1.31
CA ALA A 6 3.73 -2.94 1.00
C ALA A 6 4.60 -2.22 -0.02
N ASP A 7 3.95 -1.62 -1.02
CA ASP A 7 4.58 -0.66 -1.93
C ASP A 7 4.71 0.74 -1.28
N THR A 8 5.46 1.64 -1.91
CA THR A 8 5.68 3.02 -1.48
C THR A 8 4.37 3.78 -1.25
N SER A 9 3.42 3.66 -2.18
CA SER A 9 2.21 4.49 -2.19
C SER A 9 1.32 4.31 -0.94
N PRO A 10 0.92 3.09 -0.51
CA PRO A 10 0.18 2.92 0.73
C PRO A 10 0.90 3.47 1.97
N ILE A 11 2.22 3.26 2.08
CA ILE A 11 3.01 3.74 3.22
C ILE A 11 3.01 5.27 3.25
N GLN A 12 3.29 5.90 2.10
CA GLN A 12 3.30 7.35 1.95
C GLN A 12 1.95 7.96 2.35
N TYR A 13 0.86 7.48 1.76
CA TYR A 13 -0.44 8.13 1.92
C TYR A 13 -1.06 7.88 3.28
N LEU A 14 -0.88 6.69 3.88
CA LEU A 14 -1.28 6.46 5.26
C LEU A 14 -0.45 7.32 6.23
N TYR A 15 0.84 7.49 5.99
CA TYR A 15 1.66 8.41 6.80
C TYR A 15 1.20 9.86 6.68
N GLN A 16 1.02 10.37 5.46
CA GLN A 16 0.62 11.75 5.20
C GLN A 16 -0.81 12.08 5.67
N THR A 17 -1.61 11.05 5.96
CA THR A 17 -2.96 11.18 6.56
C THR A 17 -2.99 10.87 8.06
N ASN A 18 -1.84 10.65 8.70
CA ASN A 18 -1.71 10.25 10.11
C ASN A 18 -2.42 8.92 10.45
N LEU A 19 -2.42 7.98 9.52
CA LEU A 19 -3.10 6.68 9.61
C LEU A 19 -2.14 5.50 9.42
N LEU A 20 -0.82 5.73 9.46
CA LEU A 20 0.17 4.66 9.28
C LEU A 20 0.03 3.54 10.33
N ASP A 21 -0.36 3.89 11.55
CA ASP A 21 -0.57 2.93 12.65
C ASP A 21 -1.72 1.95 12.41
N LEU A 22 -2.56 2.17 11.38
CA LEU A 22 -3.53 1.17 10.95
C LEU A 22 -2.86 -0.12 10.48
N LEU A 23 -1.62 -0.06 9.97
CA LEU A 23 -0.91 -1.24 9.47
C LEU A 23 -0.65 -2.27 10.58
N PRO A 24 0.11 -1.95 11.66
CA PRO A 24 0.34 -2.90 12.75
C PRO A 24 -0.94 -3.29 13.51
N ASN A 25 -2.01 -2.48 13.45
CA ASN A 25 -3.29 -2.81 14.08
C ASN A 25 -4.11 -3.84 13.29
N PHE A 26 -3.92 -3.94 11.98
CA PHE A 26 -4.77 -4.75 11.09
C PHE A 26 -4.07 -5.94 10.44
N TYR A 27 -2.75 -5.95 10.44
CA TYR A 27 -1.91 -6.93 9.76
C TYR A 27 -0.89 -7.50 10.73
N GLY A 28 -0.45 -8.74 10.45
CA GLY A 28 0.55 -9.41 11.27
C GLY A 28 1.95 -8.87 10.98
N GLN A 29 2.64 -9.53 10.06
CA GLN A 29 3.94 -9.09 9.57
C GLN A 29 3.76 -8.06 8.45
N ILE A 30 4.51 -6.95 8.50
CA ILE A 30 4.56 -5.95 7.45
C ILE A 30 5.95 -5.94 6.83
N ILE A 31 6.02 -6.39 5.59
CA ILE A 31 7.25 -6.42 4.80
C ILE A 31 7.25 -5.23 3.85
N ILE A 32 8.39 -4.55 3.77
CA ILE A 32 8.67 -3.55 2.74
C ILE A 32 9.81 -4.07 1.87
N PRO A 33 9.66 -4.12 0.54
CA PRO A 33 10.76 -4.47 -0.34
C PRO A 33 11.93 -3.50 -0.22
N PHE A 34 13.15 -3.98 -0.44
CA PHE A 34 14.35 -3.14 -0.34
C PHE A 34 14.29 -1.88 -1.24
N SER A 35 13.80 -1.99 -2.48
CA SER A 35 13.66 -0.82 -3.35
C SER A 35 12.65 0.22 -2.86
N VAL A 36 11.53 -0.23 -2.29
CA VAL A 36 10.54 0.64 -1.66
C VAL A 36 11.15 1.36 -0.46
N ALA A 37 11.94 0.64 0.36
CA ALA A 37 12.66 1.24 1.47
C ALA A 37 13.63 2.33 1.02
N GLN A 38 14.36 2.09 -0.07
CA GLN A 38 15.26 3.09 -0.67
C GLN A 38 14.49 4.29 -1.21
N GLU A 39 13.38 4.08 -1.91
CA GLU A 39 12.54 5.15 -2.45
C GLU A 39 11.99 6.06 -1.34
N LEU A 40 11.47 5.47 -0.27
CA LEU A 40 10.97 6.20 0.90
C LEU A 40 12.08 7.04 1.55
N ALA A 41 13.28 6.47 1.72
CA ALA A 41 14.43 7.17 2.29
C ALA A 41 14.89 8.36 1.40
N VAL A 42 14.97 8.15 0.09
CA VAL A 42 15.35 9.20 -0.88
C VAL A 42 14.31 10.31 -0.93
N GLY A 43 13.02 9.96 -0.97
CA GLY A 43 11.93 10.93 -0.94
C GLY A 43 11.95 11.76 0.34
N LYS A 44 12.20 11.13 1.49
CA LYS A 44 12.31 11.81 2.78
C LYS A 44 13.49 12.77 2.79
N ALA A 45 14.66 12.34 2.34
CA ALA A 45 15.86 13.17 2.23
C ALA A 45 15.66 14.36 1.27
N SER A 46 14.74 14.24 0.32
CA SER A 46 14.35 15.30 -0.62
C SER A 46 13.26 16.23 -0.09
N GLY A 47 12.85 16.10 1.17
CA GLY A 47 11.86 16.97 1.83
C GLY A 47 10.40 16.53 1.68
N ILE A 48 10.13 15.35 1.10
CA ILE A 48 8.78 14.79 1.08
C ILE A 48 8.43 14.30 2.49
N SER A 49 7.21 14.59 2.95
CA SER A 49 6.69 14.06 4.22
C SER A 49 6.49 12.55 4.11
N LEU A 50 7.49 11.78 4.56
CA LEU A 50 7.55 10.31 4.54
C LEU A 50 8.08 9.77 5.88
N PRO A 51 7.67 8.56 6.28
CA PRO A 51 8.11 7.98 7.55
C PRO A 51 9.59 7.58 7.50
N ASP A 52 10.23 7.56 8.67
CA ASP A 52 11.46 6.76 8.83
C ASP A 52 11.10 5.30 9.08
N ILE A 53 11.06 4.51 8.02
CA ILE A 53 10.72 3.09 8.17
C ILE A 53 11.74 2.30 8.99
N THR A 54 12.98 2.79 9.14
CA THR A 54 14.00 2.13 9.97
C THR A 54 13.74 2.31 11.48
N SER A 55 12.97 3.33 11.84
CA SER A 55 12.52 3.56 13.22
C SER A 55 11.27 2.76 13.60
N LEU A 56 10.59 2.15 12.62
CA LEU A 56 9.34 1.42 12.82
C LEU A 56 9.64 -0.05 13.07
N SER A 57 9.66 -0.46 14.35
CA SER A 57 10.04 -1.81 14.77
C SER A 57 9.15 -2.94 14.23
N TRP A 58 7.96 -2.61 13.73
CA TRP A 58 7.01 -3.54 13.13
C TRP A 58 7.20 -3.74 11.62
N ILE A 59 8.12 -2.98 10.99
CA ILE A 59 8.47 -3.13 9.57
C ILE A 59 9.67 -4.06 9.42
N ILE A 60 9.59 -4.97 8.46
CA ILE A 60 10.71 -5.81 8.03
C ILE A 60 11.07 -5.45 6.60
N ILE A 61 12.33 -5.05 6.39
CA ILE A 61 12.83 -4.78 5.04
C ILE A 61 13.36 -6.09 4.47
N GLN A 62 12.86 -6.48 3.29
CA GLN A 62 13.27 -7.73 2.64
C GLN A 62 13.64 -7.53 1.17
N GLN A 63 14.70 -8.20 0.74
CA GLN A 63 15.10 -8.23 -0.66
C GLN A 63 14.37 -9.36 -1.40
N ALA A 64 13.75 -9.02 -2.54
CA ALA A 64 13.16 -9.99 -3.45
C ALA A 64 14.27 -10.76 -4.20
N LYS A 65 14.16 -12.09 -4.29
CA LYS A 65 15.12 -12.97 -4.98
C LYS A 65 14.72 -13.27 -6.42
N SER A 66 13.43 -13.23 -6.70
CA SER A 66 12.80 -13.76 -7.92
C SER A 66 12.23 -12.68 -8.83
N VAL A 67 12.73 -11.43 -8.72
CA VAL A 67 12.28 -10.31 -9.56
C VAL A 67 12.44 -10.61 -11.06
N SER A 68 13.49 -11.34 -11.42
CA SER A 68 13.78 -11.76 -12.80
C SER A 68 12.81 -12.81 -13.36
N LEU A 69 12.01 -13.47 -12.51
CA LEU A 69 11.02 -14.46 -12.91
C LEU A 69 9.67 -13.85 -13.24
N LEU A 70 9.45 -12.58 -12.89
CA LEU A 70 8.29 -11.85 -13.35
C LEU A 70 8.41 -11.65 -14.87
N PRO A 71 7.28 -11.74 -15.62
CA PRO A 71 7.28 -11.34 -17.02
C PRO A 71 7.99 -9.99 -17.18
N LEU A 72 8.69 -9.78 -18.29
CA LEU A 72 9.31 -8.50 -18.60
C LEU A 72 8.21 -7.44 -18.76
N VAL A 73 7.80 -6.86 -17.64
CA VAL A 73 6.86 -5.76 -17.58
C VAL A 73 7.70 -4.50 -17.52
N THR A 74 7.88 -3.84 -18.66
CA THR A 74 8.65 -2.59 -18.73
C THR A 74 8.01 -1.47 -17.92
N ASP A 75 6.70 -1.54 -17.75
CA ASP A 75 5.89 -0.41 -17.30
C ASP A 75 5.68 -0.37 -15.77
N LEU A 76 6.04 -1.43 -15.05
CA LEU A 76 6.03 -1.44 -13.59
C LEU A 76 7.32 -0.85 -13.02
N GLY A 77 7.16 -0.05 -11.97
CA GLY A 77 8.25 0.46 -11.15
C GLY A 77 9.03 -0.65 -10.45
N LYS A 78 10.23 -0.30 -9.97
CA LYS A 78 11.08 -1.25 -9.24
C LYS A 78 10.40 -1.76 -7.96
N GLY A 79 9.77 -0.87 -7.20
CA GLY A 79 9.03 -1.18 -5.97
C GLY A 79 7.91 -2.19 -6.22
N GLU A 80 7.03 -1.89 -7.17
CA GLU A 80 5.90 -2.75 -7.56
C GLU A 80 6.37 -4.14 -7.98
N LYS A 81 7.43 -4.24 -8.79
CA LYS A 81 8.03 -5.52 -9.19
C LYS A 81 8.51 -6.31 -7.98
N GLU A 82 9.19 -5.67 -7.03
CA GLU A 82 9.66 -6.38 -5.83
C GLU A 82 8.50 -6.78 -4.91
N VAL A 83 7.42 -6.00 -4.82
CA VAL A 83 6.20 -6.40 -4.10
C VAL A 83 5.61 -7.68 -4.71
N LEU A 84 5.43 -7.72 -6.02
CA LEU A 84 4.88 -8.88 -6.72
C LEU A 84 5.81 -10.11 -6.59
N ALA A 85 7.12 -9.90 -6.71
CA ALA A 85 8.10 -10.97 -6.57
C ALA A 85 8.07 -11.56 -5.16
N LEU A 86 8.09 -10.73 -4.11
CA LEU A 86 7.99 -11.21 -2.72
C LEU A 86 6.66 -11.91 -2.45
N ALA A 87 5.56 -11.45 -3.05
CA ALA A 87 4.25 -12.07 -2.88
C ALA A 87 4.15 -13.45 -3.57
N ILE A 88 5.01 -13.74 -4.55
CA ILE A 88 5.18 -15.08 -5.13
C ILE A 88 6.12 -15.93 -4.28
N GLU A 89 7.21 -15.34 -3.78
CA GLU A 89 8.21 -16.04 -2.96
C GLU A 89 7.65 -16.49 -1.60
N ILE A 90 6.74 -15.71 -1.03
CA ILE A 90 6.21 -15.92 0.31
C ILE A 90 4.70 -16.16 0.25
N THR A 91 4.29 -17.38 0.55
CA THR A 91 2.87 -17.77 0.57
C THR A 91 2.10 -17.04 1.67
N ASP A 92 0.79 -16.84 1.46
CA ASP A 92 -0.15 -16.23 2.43
C ASP A 92 0.09 -14.74 2.78
N PHE A 93 0.69 -14.00 1.86
CA PHE A 93 0.81 -12.54 1.95
C PHE A 93 -0.23 -11.81 1.09
N LEU A 94 -0.60 -10.62 1.56
CA LEU A 94 -1.44 -9.66 0.86
C LEU A 94 -0.57 -8.52 0.33
N ALA A 95 -0.59 -8.28 -0.98
CA ALA A 95 0.11 -7.14 -1.57
C ALA A 95 -0.66 -5.83 -1.30
N LEU A 96 0.01 -4.79 -0.81
CA LEU A 96 -0.57 -3.44 -0.71
C LEU A 96 -0.12 -2.62 -1.91
N LEU A 97 -1.05 -2.39 -2.84
CA LEU A 97 -0.81 -1.75 -4.13
C LEU A 97 -1.94 -0.76 -4.45
N ASP A 98 -1.59 0.50 -4.70
CA ASP A 98 -2.54 1.52 -5.18
C ASP A 98 -2.53 1.66 -6.71
N ASP A 99 -1.41 1.38 -7.37
CA ASP A 99 -1.29 1.52 -8.82
C ASP A 99 -2.18 0.52 -9.59
N GLY A 100 -2.89 1.04 -10.59
CA GLY A 100 -3.85 0.26 -11.36
C GLY A 100 -3.21 -0.85 -12.19
N LEU A 101 -2.01 -0.62 -12.74
CA LEU A 101 -1.26 -1.61 -13.50
C LEU A 101 -0.69 -2.68 -12.57
N ALA A 102 -0.08 -2.29 -11.45
CA ALA A 102 0.43 -3.24 -10.45
C ALA A 102 -0.67 -4.16 -9.91
N ARG A 103 -1.87 -3.60 -9.63
CA ARG A 103 -3.05 -4.38 -9.22
C ARG A 103 -3.51 -5.37 -10.28
N ARG A 104 -3.46 -5.00 -11.57
CA ARG A 104 -3.79 -5.92 -12.68
C ARG A 104 -2.82 -7.10 -12.72
N TYR A 105 -1.53 -6.86 -12.58
CA TYR A 105 -0.53 -7.94 -12.55
C TYR A 105 -0.67 -8.84 -11.34
N ALA A 106 -0.90 -8.29 -10.15
CA ALA A 106 -1.18 -9.09 -8.97
C ALA A 106 -2.37 -10.05 -9.20
N ASN A 107 -3.46 -9.56 -9.78
CA ASN A 107 -4.61 -10.41 -10.12
C ASN A 107 -4.27 -11.51 -11.15
N LEU A 108 -3.51 -11.19 -12.20
CA LEU A 108 -3.08 -12.17 -13.21
C LEU A 108 -2.20 -13.28 -12.59
N LEU A 109 -1.41 -12.94 -11.58
CA LEU A 109 -0.54 -13.85 -10.86
C LEU A 109 -1.25 -14.61 -9.71
N GLY A 110 -2.55 -14.37 -9.50
CA GLY A 110 -3.31 -14.97 -8.40
C GLY A 110 -2.92 -14.43 -7.01
N ILE A 111 -2.23 -13.30 -6.95
CA ILE A 111 -1.79 -12.66 -5.71
C ILE A 111 -2.96 -11.90 -5.09
N LYS A 112 -3.26 -12.20 -3.82
CA LYS A 112 -4.24 -11.43 -3.04
C LYS A 112 -3.70 -10.02 -2.84
N LEU A 113 -4.55 -9.02 -3.03
CA LEU A 113 -4.15 -7.62 -2.91
C LEU A 113 -5.19 -6.75 -2.18
N THR A 114 -4.71 -5.66 -1.61
CA THR A 114 -5.51 -4.50 -1.20
C THR A 114 -4.71 -3.23 -1.51
N GLY A 115 -5.21 -2.07 -1.10
CA GLY A 115 -4.50 -0.79 -1.20
C GLY A 115 -4.99 0.16 -0.12
N THR A 116 -4.62 1.43 -0.22
CA THR A 116 -5.00 2.49 0.72
C THR A 116 -6.51 2.54 0.93
N MET A 117 -7.30 2.51 -0.14
CA MET A 117 -8.77 2.53 -0.04
C MET A 117 -9.33 1.34 0.74
N GLY A 118 -8.78 0.15 0.53
CA GLY A 118 -9.21 -1.06 1.26
C GLY A 118 -8.86 -1.01 2.74
N ILE A 119 -7.72 -0.39 3.10
CA ILE A 119 -7.32 -0.18 4.49
C ILE A 119 -8.26 0.83 5.18
N LEU A 120 -8.61 1.93 4.51
CA LEU A 120 -9.56 2.91 5.04
C LEU A 120 -10.95 2.30 5.24
N LEU A 121 -11.44 1.51 4.28
CA LEU A 121 -12.71 0.78 4.41
C LEU A 121 -12.67 -0.19 5.58
N LYS A 122 -11.58 -0.95 5.73
CA LYS A 122 -11.38 -1.84 6.87
C LYS A 122 -11.38 -1.07 8.19
N ALA A 123 -10.74 0.09 8.24
CA ALA A 123 -10.71 0.93 9.44
C ALA A 123 -12.11 1.42 9.84
N LYS A 124 -12.91 1.87 8.86
CA LYS A 124 -14.31 2.25 9.07
C LYS A 124 -15.15 1.07 9.57
N GLN A 125 -15.04 -0.09 8.94
CA GLN A 125 -15.78 -1.30 9.32
C GLN A 125 -15.45 -1.79 10.74
N ASN A 126 -14.22 -1.57 11.20
CA ASN A 126 -13.78 -1.94 12.55
C ASN A 126 -13.97 -0.81 13.58
N GLY A 127 -14.64 0.29 13.21
CA GLY A 127 -14.93 1.40 14.13
C GLY A 127 -13.72 2.31 14.45
N TYR A 128 -12.57 2.12 13.80
CA TYR A 128 -11.40 2.99 13.97
C TYR A 128 -11.60 4.36 13.34
N LEU A 129 -12.37 4.42 12.26
CA LEU A 129 -12.75 5.67 11.59
C LEU A 129 -14.25 5.88 11.70
N HIS A 130 -14.65 7.06 12.16
CA HIS A 130 -16.07 7.44 12.12
C HIS A 130 -16.51 7.85 10.72
N ARG A 131 -15.62 8.48 9.92
CA ARG A 131 -15.86 8.88 8.54
C ARG A 131 -14.63 8.67 7.66
N ILE A 132 -14.84 8.31 6.40
CA ILE A 132 -13.78 8.18 5.38
C ILE A 132 -13.69 9.42 4.50
N GLU A 133 -14.80 10.11 4.22
CA GLU A 133 -14.83 11.25 3.29
C GLU A 133 -13.78 12.34 3.57
N PRO A 134 -13.54 12.80 4.83
CA PRO A 134 -12.52 13.81 5.09
C PRO A 134 -11.10 13.34 4.69
N ILE A 135 -10.82 12.05 4.84
CA ILE A 135 -9.54 11.45 4.49
C ILE A 135 -9.40 11.38 2.97
N LEU A 136 -10.48 11.05 2.24
CA LEU A 136 -10.45 11.10 0.77
C LEU A 136 -10.18 12.51 0.24
N ASN A 137 -10.75 13.53 0.89
CA ASN A 137 -10.46 14.94 0.54
C ASN A 137 -8.97 15.26 0.76
N GLN A 138 -8.39 14.81 1.87
CA GLN A 138 -6.96 14.99 2.15
C GLN A 138 -6.09 14.27 1.11
N LEU A 139 -6.43 13.03 0.74
CA LEU A 139 -5.71 12.28 -0.29
C LEU A 139 -5.74 12.97 -1.65
N GLU A 140 -6.87 13.56 -2.03
CA GLU A 140 -6.98 14.33 -3.28
C GLU A 140 -6.06 15.56 -3.29
N LEU A 141 -5.96 16.28 -2.16
CA LEU A 141 -5.00 17.38 -2.00
C LEU A 141 -3.55 16.91 -2.10
N LEU A 142 -3.26 15.70 -1.61
CA LEU A 142 -1.97 15.01 -1.73
C LEU A 142 -1.71 14.41 -3.13
N LYS A 143 -2.60 14.66 -4.10
CA LYS A 143 -2.52 14.16 -5.48
C LYS A 143 -2.62 12.63 -5.60
N PHE A 144 -3.22 11.97 -4.62
CA PHE A 144 -3.63 10.58 -4.73
C PHE A 144 -4.59 10.44 -5.92
N ARG A 145 -4.26 9.58 -6.87
CA ARG A 145 -5.09 9.35 -8.06
C ARG A 145 -6.26 8.44 -7.70
N LEU A 146 -7.44 9.05 -7.52
CA LEU A 146 -8.69 8.34 -7.31
C LEU A 146 -9.72 8.89 -8.30
N ASP A 147 -10.22 8.05 -9.21
CA ASP A 147 -11.28 8.48 -10.12
C ASP A 147 -12.61 8.64 -9.38
N ALA A 148 -13.51 9.45 -9.95
CA ALA A 148 -14.80 9.77 -9.33
C ALA A 148 -15.68 8.52 -9.09
N THR A 149 -15.59 7.50 -9.95
CA THR A 149 -16.39 6.28 -9.80
C THR A 149 -15.90 5.43 -8.64
N THR A 150 -14.59 5.29 -8.48
CA THR A 150 -13.98 4.60 -7.34
C THR A 150 -14.27 5.37 -6.05
N ARG A 151 -14.17 6.71 -6.06
CA ARG A 151 -14.49 7.54 -4.89
C ARG A 151 -15.93 7.31 -4.42
N THR A 152 -16.91 7.43 -5.31
CA THR A 152 -18.32 7.19 -4.98
C THR A 152 -18.55 5.77 -4.46
N SER A 153 -17.90 4.78 -5.07
CA SER A 153 -17.99 3.39 -4.62
C SER A 153 -17.44 3.20 -3.21
N VAL A 154 -16.30 3.81 -2.88
CA VAL A 154 -15.71 3.79 -1.54
C VAL A 154 -16.64 4.44 -0.51
N LEU A 155 -17.21 5.61 -0.81
CA LEU A 155 -18.16 6.28 0.08
C LEU A 155 -19.41 5.43 0.33
N LYS A 156 -19.99 4.83 -0.71
CA LYS A 156 -21.13 3.93 -0.58
C LYS A 156 -20.81 2.71 0.29
N LEU A 157 -19.65 2.08 0.08
CA LEU A 157 -19.18 0.95 0.89
C LEU A 157 -18.91 1.34 2.35
N ALA A 158 -18.61 2.61 2.61
CA ALA A 158 -18.43 3.17 3.94
C ALA A 158 -19.75 3.58 4.63
N GLY A 159 -20.89 3.52 3.92
CA GLY A 159 -22.17 4.04 4.39
C GLY A 159 -22.24 5.57 4.41
N GLU A 160 -21.49 6.24 3.53
CA GLU A 160 -21.34 7.70 3.43
C GLU A 160 -21.76 8.24 2.04
N GLY A 161 -22.43 7.45 1.21
CA GLY A 161 -22.79 7.80 -0.17
C GLY A 161 -24.25 7.55 -0.52
#